data_AF-A0A9D0Z0I1-F1
#
_entry.id   AF-A0A9D0Z0I1-F1
#
_cell.length_a   1.000
_cell.length_b   1.000
_cell.length_c   1.000
_cell.angle_alpha   90.00
_cell.angle_beta   90.00
_cell.angle_gamma   90.00
#
_symmetry.space_group_name_H-M   'P 1'
#
loop_
_entity.id
_entity.type
_entity.pdbx_description
1 polymer ?
#
loop_
_entity_poly.entity_id
_entity_poly.type
_entity_poly.pdbx_seq_one_letter_code
_entity_poly.pdbx_strand_id
1 'polypeptide(L)'
;MEIEESKLLEQKMKRCEQLGARQFQKFVLWLEQKRYRFLKRHFPNLPVWFEKRCTSSYQKKLKKCKSSKERERLEKRYQYQVRMFRKEWNHEQNRNYHLNETNPDEFLGWLRWNKEVHLTGLAINTIMIPLMAVGTVVTSGIAAPICCSILIYQTLSAGINFACINLQDYNYCRVMLQKEKLDRIAARKRKIEIQKYGTLADKLKPTLEKEKQMPTTSQILDSLTTIEDLKAMRNLLEKEYRARPSLKQEYQFQKRR
;
A
#
# COMPACT_ATOMS: atom_id res chain seq x y z
N MET A 1 -24.52 -9.94 7.57
CA MET A 1 -23.61 -11.04 7.94
C MET A 1 -24.37 -11.96 8.86
N GLU A 2 -24.39 -13.25 8.57
CA GLU A 2 -25.10 -14.22 9.41
C GLU A 2 -24.36 -14.39 10.74
N ILE A 3 -25.10 -14.69 11.82
CA ILE A 3 -24.53 -14.81 13.18
C ILE A 3 -23.43 -15.89 13.22
N GLU A 4 -23.60 -16.95 12.44
CA GLU A 4 -22.65 -18.05 12.33
C GLU A 4 -21.34 -17.63 11.63
N GLU A 5 -21.44 -16.86 10.55
CA GLU A 5 -20.28 -16.30 9.84
C GLU A 5 -19.47 -15.37 10.75
N SER A 6 -20.14 -14.51 11.53
CA SER A 6 -19.48 -13.62 12.50
C SER A 6 -18.72 -14.41 13.57
N LYS A 7 -19.31 -15.46 14.14
CA LYS A 7 -18.64 -16.32 15.13
C LYS A 7 -17.41 -17.00 14.55
N LEU A 8 -17.49 -17.48 13.32
CA LEU A 8 -16.36 -18.13 12.64
C LEU A 8 -15.21 -17.13 12.39
N LEU A 9 -15.52 -15.90 11.97
CA LEU A 9 -14.54 -14.84 11.81
C LEU A 9 -13.87 -14.45 13.14
N GLU A 10 -14.63 -14.37 14.23
CA GLU A 10 -14.09 -14.09 15.57
C GLU A 10 -13.14 -15.19 16.05
N GLN A 11 -13.53 -16.46 15.87
CA GLN A 11 -12.68 -17.59 16.21
C GLN A 11 -11.39 -17.61 15.38
N LYS A 12 -11.48 -17.35 14.07
CA LYS A 12 -10.31 -17.23 13.20
C LYS A 12 -9.42 -16.06 13.62
N MET A 13 -10.00 -14.91 13.95
CA MET A 13 -9.27 -13.74 14.44
C MET A 13 -8.50 -14.07 15.73
N LYS A 14 -9.14 -14.70 16.72
CA LYS A 14 -8.49 -15.14 17.98
C LYS A 14 -7.32 -16.08 17.74
N ARG A 15 -7.46 -17.06 16.83
CA ARG A 15 -6.35 -17.94 16.45
C ARG A 15 -5.18 -17.16 15.86
N CYS A 16 -5.44 -16.19 14.99
CA CYS A 16 -4.38 -15.38 14.41
C CYS A 16 -3.64 -14.54 15.48
N GLU A 17 -4.38 -14.04 16.47
CA GLU A 17 -3.80 -13.33 17.62
C GLU A 17 -2.91 -14.24 18.47
N GLN A 18 -3.34 -15.48 18.75
CA GLN A 18 -2.54 -16.48 19.46
C GLN A 18 -1.25 -16.82 18.70
N LEU A 19 -1.30 -16.87 17.37
CA LEU A 19 -0.14 -17.02 16.49
C LEU A 19 0.70 -15.73 16.34
N GLY A 20 0.43 -14.70 17.14
CA GLY A 20 1.26 -13.50 17.24
C GLY A 20 0.95 -12.37 16.25
N ALA A 21 -0.18 -12.40 15.53
CA ALA A 21 -0.50 -11.40 14.50
C ALA A 21 -0.42 -9.95 15.01
N ARG A 22 -0.91 -9.67 16.23
CA ARG A 22 -0.85 -8.31 16.82
C ARG A 22 0.57 -7.84 17.09
N GLN A 23 1.42 -8.72 17.62
CA GLN A 23 2.81 -8.39 17.91
C GLN A 23 3.59 -8.15 16.61
N PHE A 24 3.36 -9.03 15.62
CA PHE A 24 3.94 -8.88 14.30
C PHE A 24 3.46 -7.61 13.59
N GLN A 25 2.18 -7.23 13.72
CA GLN A 25 1.68 -5.96 13.19
C GLN A 25 2.44 -4.76 13.75
N LYS A 26 2.68 -4.72 15.07
CA LYS A 26 3.45 -3.64 15.71
C LYS A 26 4.87 -3.58 15.16
N PHE A 27 5.52 -4.74 15.02
CA PHE A 27 6.86 -4.85 14.46
C PHE A 27 6.93 -4.37 13.00
N VAL A 28 6.00 -4.79 12.16
CA VAL A 28 5.93 -4.40 10.75
C VAL A 28 5.71 -2.90 10.60
N LEU A 29 4.81 -2.31 11.38
CA LEU A 29 4.57 -0.86 11.38
C LEU A 29 5.79 -0.07 11.87
N TRP A 30 6.51 -0.58 12.87
CA TRP A 30 7.77 0.01 13.32
C TRP A 30 8.85 -0.06 12.24
N LEU A 31 9.03 -1.22 11.60
CA LEU A 31 9.96 -1.40 10.50
C LEU A 31 9.64 -0.48 9.32
N GLU A 32 8.36 -0.33 8.99
CA GLU A 32 7.90 0.56 7.93
C GLU A 32 8.31 2.01 8.19
N GLN A 33 8.08 2.52 9.40
CA GLN A 33 8.50 3.87 9.77
C GLN A 33 10.02 4.05 9.68
N LYS A 34 10.80 3.03 10.04
CA LYS A 34 12.27 3.06 9.91
C LYS A 34 12.69 3.03 8.45
N ARG A 35 12.04 2.19 7.64
CA ARG A 35 12.26 2.10 6.19
C ARG A 35 12.01 3.44 5.51
N TYR A 36 10.89 4.11 5.74
CA TYR A 36 10.61 5.40 5.10
C TYR A 36 11.58 6.49 5.53
N ARG A 37 11.94 6.55 6.82
CA ARG A 37 12.98 7.46 7.33
C ARG A 37 14.32 7.25 6.63
N PHE A 38 14.75 5.99 6.51
CA PHE A 38 15.98 5.64 5.82
C PHE A 38 15.92 6.01 4.33
N LEU A 39 14.85 5.61 3.63
CA LEU A 39 14.69 5.88 2.21
C LEU A 39 14.65 7.38 1.90
N LYS A 40 13.93 8.19 2.69
CA LYS A 40 13.89 9.64 2.48
C LYS A 40 15.25 10.30 2.72
N ARG A 41 16.02 9.81 3.69
CA ARG A 41 17.35 10.34 4.01
C ARG A 41 18.38 10.01 2.93
N HIS A 42 18.42 8.76 2.47
CA HIS A 42 19.48 8.28 1.58
C HIS A 42 19.08 8.26 0.10
N PHE A 43 17.79 8.21 -0.19
CA PHE A 43 17.24 8.13 -1.54
C PHE A 43 16.09 9.13 -1.73
N PRO A 44 16.30 10.45 -1.52
CA PRO A 44 15.24 11.45 -1.64
C PRO A 44 14.61 11.49 -3.04
N ASN A 45 15.38 11.16 -4.08
CA ASN A 45 14.95 11.12 -5.47
C ASN A 45 14.28 9.78 -5.89
N LEU A 46 14.02 8.87 -4.95
CA LEU A 46 13.38 7.59 -5.24
C LEU A 46 12.04 7.71 -5.99
N PRO A 47 11.14 8.68 -5.69
CA PRO A 47 9.90 8.86 -6.45
C PRO A 47 10.13 9.19 -7.92
N VAL A 48 11.07 10.08 -8.21
CA VAL A 48 11.43 10.46 -9.58
C VAL A 48 11.98 9.25 -10.34
N TRP A 49 12.85 8.48 -9.69
CA TRP A 49 13.38 7.25 -10.28
C TRP A 49 12.29 6.20 -10.54
N PHE A 50 11.38 5.99 -9.58
CA PHE A 50 10.28 5.03 -9.69
C PHE A 50 9.35 5.41 -10.86
N GLU A 51 9.01 6.69 -10.98
CA GLU A 51 8.20 7.20 -12.09
C GLU A 51 8.87 6.96 -13.43
N LYS A 52 10.16 7.30 -13.56
CA LYS A 52 10.92 7.05 -14.79
C LYS A 52 10.88 5.57 -15.18
N ARG A 53 11.04 4.66 -14.21
CA ARG A 53 10.91 3.21 -14.43
C ARG A 53 9.51 2.82 -14.91
N CYS A 54 8.47 3.34 -14.28
CA CYS A 54 7.08 3.11 -14.68
C CYS A 54 6.81 3.63 -16.10
N THR A 55 7.28 4.84 -16.44
CA THR A 55 7.14 5.44 -17.76
C THR A 55 7.84 4.60 -18.83
N SER A 56 9.08 4.17 -18.59
CA SER A 56 9.80 3.31 -19.53
C SER A 56 9.09 1.96 -19.76
N SER A 57 8.59 1.33 -18.70
CA SER A 57 7.81 0.09 -18.79
C SER A 57 6.50 0.29 -19.57
N TYR A 58 5.79 1.39 -19.30
CA TYR A 58 4.57 1.78 -19.99
C TYR A 58 4.82 1.97 -21.49
N GLN A 59 5.83 2.75 -21.87
CA GLN A 59 6.19 2.98 -23.28
C GLN A 59 6.53 1.68 -24.02
N LYS A 60 7.29 0.78 -23.38
CA LYS A 60 7.62 -0.54 -23.96
C LYS A 60 6.37 -1.39 -24.21
N LYS A 61 5.40 -1.38 -23.29
CA LYS A 61 4.13 -2.12 -23.43
C LYS A 61 3.19 -1.46 -24.44
N LEU A 62 3.14 -0.13 -24.46
CA LEU A 62 2.30 0.65 -25.37
C LEU A 62 2.62 0.35 -26.84
N LYS A 63 3.91 0.18 -27.17
CA LYS A 63 4.35 -0.24 -28.52
C LYS A 63 3.83 -1.62 -28.95
N LYS A 64 3.44 -2.47 -28.00
CA LYS A 64 2.94 -3.84 -28.25
C LYS A 64 1.42 -3.92 -28.20
N CYS A 65 0.73 -2.89 -27.74
CA CYS A 65 -0.72 -2.88 -27.64
C CYS A 65 -1.35 -2.83 -29.02
N LYS A 66 -2.34 -3.70 -29.26
CA LYS A 66 -3.01 -3.81 -30.56
C LYS A 66 -4.40 -3.16 -30.58
N SER A 67 -4.98 -2.91 -29.42
CA SER A 67 -6.34 -2.37 -29.31
C SER A 67 -6.43 -1.11 -28.43
N SER A 68 -7.41 -0.26 -28.74
CA SER A 68 -7.71 0.93 -27.94
C SER A 68 -8.06 0.58 -26.49
N LYS A 69 -8.85 -0.49 -26.27
CA LYS A 69 -9.25 -0.97 -24.94
C LYS A 69 -8.06 -1.46 -24.11
N GLU A 70 -7.11 -2.15 -24.74
CA GLU A 70 -5.87 -2.59 -24.08
C GLU A 70 -5.00 -1.39 -23.69
N ARG A 71 -4.90 -0.39 -24.57
CA ARG A 71 -4.18 0.86 -24.32
C ARG A 71 -4.77 1.63 -23.14
N GLU A 72 -6.09 1.76 -23.08
CA GLU A 72 -6.79 2.41 -21.96
C GLU A 72 -6.53 1.68 -20.63
N ARG A 73 -6.60 0.33 -20.62
CA ARG A 73 -6.29 -0.47 -19.43
C ARG A 73 -4.84 -0.29 -18.99
N LEU A 74 -3.91 -0.27 -19.94
CA LEU A 74 -2.49 -0.07 -19.68
C LEU A 74 -2.23 1.32 -19.07
N GLU A 75 -2.90 2.34 -19.59
CA GLU A 75 -2.83 3.73 -19.10
C GLU A 75 -3.39 3.86 -17.69
N LYS A 76 -4.59 3.35 -17.42
CA LYS A 76 -5.18 3.30 -16.08
C LYS A 76 -4.25 2.61 -15.08
N ARG A 77 -3.61 1.50 -15.49
CA ARG A 77 -2.64 0.78 -14.65
C ARG A 77 -1.38 1.61 -14.36
N TYR A 78 -0.85 2.32 -15.36
CA TYR A 78 0.31 3.20 -15.19
C TYR A 78 0.01 4.34 -14.21
N GLN A 79 -1.09 5.08 -14.46
CA GLN A 79 -1.52 6.18 -13.59
C GLN A 79 -1.76 5.71 -12.15
N TYR A 80 -2.41 4.54 -11.99
CA TYR A 80 -2.62 3.94 -10.67
C TYR A 80 -1.31 3.65 -9.94
N GLN A 81 -0.31 3.05 -10.60
CA GLN A 81 0.98 2.73 -9.97
C GLN A 81 1.72 3.97 -9.48
N VAL A 82 1.83 5.00 -10.32
CA VAL A 82 2.50 6.25 -9.97
C VAL A 82 1.80 6.94 -8.80
N ARG A 83 0.47 7.08 -8.88
CA ARG A 83 -0.34 7.71 -7.84
C ARG A 83 -0.23 7.00 -6.49
N MET A 84 -0.34 5.67 -6.49
CA MET A 84 -0.25 4.89 -5.24
C MET A 84 1.13 5.01 -4.61
N PHE A 85 2.20 4.92 -5.41
CA PHE A 85 3.55 5.09 -4.88
C PHE A 85 3.78 6.48 -4.27
N ARG A 86 3.31 7.55 -4.93
CA ARG A 86 3.37 8.90 -4.36
C ARG A 86 2.60 9.01 -3.05
N LYS A 87 1.41 8.41 -2.98
CA LYS A 87 0.60 8.40 -1.75
C LYS A 87 1.36 7.72 -0.62
N GLU A 88 1.92 6.54 -0.87
CA GLU A 88 2.74 5.78 0.10
C GLU A 88 3.97 6.56 0.55
N TRP A 89 4.68 7.20 -0.40
CA TRP A 89 5.87 8.00 -0.10
C TRP A 89 5.57 9.24 0.75
N ASN A 90 4.48 9.94 0.42
CA ASN A 90 4.08 11.16 1.12
C ASN A 90 3.53 10.87 2.52
N HIS A 91 2.76 9.79 2.67
CA HIS A 91 2.17 9.39 3.94
C HIS A 91 3.07 8.50 4.78
N GLU A 92 4.17 7.98 4.24
CA GLU A 92 5.08 7.04 4.91
C GLU A 92 4.34 5.79 5.40
N GLN A 93 3.37 5.35 4.60
CA GLN A 93 2.44 4.28 4.92
C GLN A 93 2.27 3.39 3.69
N ASN A 94 2.56 2.11 3.84
CA ASN A 94 2.35 1.10 2.82
C ASN A 94 0.87 0.69 2.80
N ARG A 95 0.27 0.66 1.61
CA ARG A 95 -1.13 0.25 1.43
C ARG A 95 -1.50 -1.11 2.03
N ASN A 96 -0.51 -1.99 2.21
CA ASN A 96 -0.72 -3.34 2.73
C ASN A 96 -1.03 -3.38 4.24
N TYR A 97 -0.79 -2.30 5.00
CA TYR A 97 -0.90 -2.32 6.47
C TYR A 97 -1.84 -1.27 7.04
N HIS A 98 -2.27 -0.29 6.23
CA HIS A 98 -3.10 0.83 6.67
C HIS A 98 -4.48 0.79 6.03
N LEU A 99 -5.52 0.64 6.87
CA LEU A 99 -6.92 0.63 6.43
C LEU A 99 -7.30 2.02 5.91
N ASN A 100 -7.80 2.08 4.68
CA ASN A 100 -8.47 3.26 4.18
C ASN A 100 -9.95 3.25 4.59
N GLU A 101 -10.31 4.05 5.59
CA GLU A 101 -11.69 4.13 6.09
C GLU A 101 -12.70 4.64 5.05
N THR A 102 -12.25 5.35 4.00
CA THR A 102 -13.16 5.80 2.92
C THR A 102 -13.32 4.77 1.81
N ASN A 103 -12.48 3.74 1.77
CA ASN A 103 -12.55 2.65 0.81
C ASN A 103 -12.02 1.34 1.42
N PRO A 104 -12.80 0.70 2.32
CA PRO A 104 -12.36 -0.52 2.99
C PRO A 104 -12.18 -1.70 2.03
N ASP A 105 -12.90 -1.73 0.90
CA ASP A 105 -12.81 -2.81 -0.09
C ASP A 105 -11.47 -2.82 -0.83
N GLU A 106 -10.89 -1.65 -1.10
CA GLU A 106 -9.53 -1.58 -1.64
C GLU A 106 -8.52 -2.21 -0.68
N PHE A 107 -8.65 -1.97 0.62
CA PHE A 107 -7.77 -2.58 1.62
C PHE A 107 -7.94 -4.11 1.66
N LEU A 108 -9.17 -4.62 1.64
CA LEU A 108 -9.45 -6.06 1.56
C LEU A 108 -8.81 -6.70 0.32
N GLY A 109 -8.88 -6.02 -0.83
CA GLY A 109 -8.21 -6.45 -2.06
C GLY A 109 -6.69 -6.56 -1.90
N TRP A 110 -6.07 -5.58 -1.24
CA TRP A 110 -4.63 -5.60 -0.94
C TRP A 110 -4.23 -6.71 0.03
N LEU A 111 -5.02 -6.97 1.07
CA LEU A 111 -4.78 -8.07 2.01
C LEU A 111 -4.77 -9.41 1.28
N ARG A 112 -5.73 -9.64 0.38
CA ARG A 112 -5.83 -10.87 -0.41
C ARG A 112 -4.62 -11.03 -1.34
N TRP A 113 -4.31 -10.00 -2.13
CA TRP A 113 -3.15 -10.05 -3.03
C TRP A 113 -1.84 -10.32 -2.27
N ASN A 114 -1.63 -9.63 -1.14
CA ASN A 114 -0.42 -9.81 -0.36
C ASN A 114 -0.34 -11.21 0.27
N LYS A 115 -1.48 -11.76 0.69
CA LYS A 115 -1.56 -13.16 1.15
C LYS A 115 -1.17 -14.14 0.03
N GLU A 116 -1.65 -13.95 -1.20
CA GLU A 116 -1.31 -14.80 -2.34
C GLU A 116 0.20 -14.78 -2.66
N VAL A 117 0.84 -13.61 -2.57
CA VAL A 117 2.30 -13.46 -2.72
C VAL A 117 3.04 -14.28 -1.67
N HIS A 118 2.66 -14.16 -0.39
CA HIS A 118 3.31 -14.90 0.69
C HIS A 118 3.01 -16.41 0.69
N LEU A 119 1.82 -16.82 0.22
CA LEU A 119 1.50 -18.24 -0.01
C LEU A 119 2.41 -18.84 -1.09
N THR A 120 2.61 -18.12 -2.19
CA THR A 120 3.54 -18.54 -3.24
C THR A 120 4.97 -18.65 -2.72
N GLY A 121 5.40 -17.67 -1.92
CA GLY A 121 6.70 -17.71 -1.25
C GLY A 121 6.86 -18.90 -0.32
N LEU A 122 5.83 -19.19 0.49
CA LEU A 122 5.83 -20.34 1.40
C LEU A 122 5.88 -21.66 0.64
N ALA A 123 5.18 -21.79 -0.49
CA ALA A 123 5.26 -22.97 -1.36
C ALA A 123 6.69 -23.21 -1.88
N ILE A 124 7.39 -22.15 -2.27
CA ILE A 124 8.82 -22.24 -2.65
C ILE A 124 9.66 -22.68 -1.45
N ASN A 125 9.43 -22.11 -0.26
CA ASN A 125 10.17 -22.49 0.94
C ASN A 125 9.98 -23.97 1.29
N THR A 126 8.76 -24.51 1.18
CA THR A 126 8.44 -25.93 1.44
C THR A 126 9.25 -26.88 0.55
N ILE A 127 9.57 -26.48 -0.68
CA ILE A 127 10.40 -27.27 -1.60
C ILE A 127 11.89 -27.07 -1.32
N MET A 128 12.31 -25.82 -1.14
CA MET A 128 13.73 -25.46 -1.03
C MET A 128 14.35 -25.89 0.29
N ILE A 129 13.61 -25.86 1.41
CA ILE A 129 14.15 -26.24 2.72
C ILE A 129 14.60 -27.71 2.74
N PRO A 130 13.77 -28.71 2.39
CA PRO A 130 14.20 -30.11 2.33
C PRO A 130 15.34 -30.32 1.32
N LEU A 131 15.27 -29.68 0.15
CA LEU A 131 16.30 -29.80 -0.88
C LEU A 131 17.67 -29.33 -0.37
N MET A 132 17.72 -28.17 0.29
CA MET A 132 18.96 -27.65 0.85
C MET A 132 19.42 -28.43 2.07
N ALA A 133 18.50 -28.98 2.88
CA ALA A 133 18.83 -29.86 4.01
C ALA A 133 19.53 -31.15 3.55
N VAL A 134 19.02 -31.80 2.49
CA VAL A 134 19.70 -32.94 1.85
C VAL A 134 21.04 -32.50 1.25
N GLY A 135 21.06 -31.35 0.57
CA GLY A 135 22.28 -30.77 0.01
C GLY A 135 23.38 -30.57 1.05
N THR A 136 23.05 -30.09 2.25
CA THR A 136 24.01 -29.94 3.35
C THR A 136 24.60 -31.25 3.85
N VAL A 137 23.88 -32.37 3.74
CA VAL A 137 24.35 -33.69 4.21
C VAL A 137 25.18 -34.40 3.12
N VAL A 138 24.78 -34.26 1.85
CA VAL A 138 25.36 -35.01 0.73
C VAL A 138 26.55 -34.30 0.09
N THR A 139 26.70 -32.99 0.29
CA THR A 139 27.82 -32.22 -0.26
C THR A 139 28.97 -32.03 0.74
N SER A 140 30.19 -31.89 0.23
CA SER A 140 31.40 -31.62 1.02
C SER A 140 32.16 -30.40 0.48
N GLY A 141 33.16 -29.94 1.22
CA GLY A 141 33.95 -28.76 0.85
C GLY A 141 33.12 -27.48 0.86
N ILE A 142 33.35 -26.58 -0.10
CA ILE A 142 32.72 -25.24 -0.16
C ILE A 142 31.20 -25.31 -0.44
N ALA A 143 30.70 -26.42 -0.99
CA ALA A 143 29.27 -26.58 -1.29
C ALA A 143 28.41 -26.69 -0.01
N ALA A 144 28.91 -27.37 1.03
CA ALA A 144 28.20 -27.54 2.30
C ALA A 144 27.84 -26.20 2.99
N PRO A 145 28.77 -25.24 3.21
CA PRO A 145 28.43 -23.95 3.82
C PRO A 145 27.51 -23.08 2.94
N ILE A 146 27.57 -23.22 1.60
CA ILE A 146 26.62 -22.55 0.70
C ILE A 146 25.21 -23.11 0.91
N CYS A 147 25.04 -24.43 0.92
CA CYS A 147 23.75 -25.07 1.20
C CYS A 147 23.22 -24.69 2.59
N CYS A 148 24.08 -24.65 3.63
CA CYS A 148 23.71 -24.17 4.96
C CYS A 148 23.17 -22.74 4.92
N SER A 149 23.85 -21.85 4.21
CA SER A 149 23.47 -20.43 4.11
C SER A 149 22.11 -20.26 3.43
N ILE A 150 21.88 -21.01 2.34
CA ILE A 150 20.59 -21.01 1.64
C ILE A 150 19.50 -21.60 2.55
N LEU A 151 19.77 -22.70 3.27
CA LEU A 151 18.82 -23.32 4.19
C LEU A 151 18.38 -22.34 5.30
N ILE A 152 19.33 -21.63 5.91
CA ILE A 152 19.03 -20.61 6.94
C ILE A 152 18.16 -19.51 6.34
N TYR A 153 18.53 -18.99 5.16
CA TYR A 153 17.76 -17.97 4.46
C TYR A 153 16.32 -18.43 4.17
N GLN A 154 16.14 -19.65 3.65
CA GLN A 154 14.83 -20.19 3.29
C GLN A 154 13.96 -20.42 4.53
N THR A 155 14.55 -20.89 5.63
CA THR A 155 13.85 -21.06 6.92
C THR A 155 13.37 -19.72 7.48
N LEU A 156 14.23 -18.69 7.49
CA LEU A 156 13.83 -17.34 7.91
C LEU A 156 12.75 -16.76 6.99
N SER A 157 12.89 -16.93 5.68
CA SER A 157 11.89 -16.53 4.69
C SER A 157 10.54 -17.21 4.95
N ALA A 158 10.53 -18.51 5.28
CA ALA A 158 9.30 -19.24 5.60
C ALA A 158 8.60 -18.66 6.82
N GLY A 159 9.36 -18.37 7.89
CA GLY A 159 8.82 -17.73 9.11
C GLY A 159 8.18 -16.37 8.82
N ILE A 160 8.83 -15.52 8.01
CA ILE A 160 8.28 -14.23 7.60
C ILE A 160 7.02 -14.41 6.75
N ASN A 161 7.03 -15.32 5.78
CA ASN A 161 5.86 -15.60 4.93
C ASN A 161 4.66 -16.06 5.77
N PHE A 162 4.88 -16.97 6.72
CA PHE A 162 3.85 -17.42 7.66
C PHE A 162 3.30 -16.28 8.51
N ALA A 163 4.17 -15.47 9.14
CA ALA A 163 3.76 -14.34 9.96
C ALA A 163 2.96 -13.30 9.16
N CYS A 164 3.34 -13.04 7.91
CA CYS A 164 2.60 -12.17 7.00
C CYS A 164 1.22 -12.73 6.64
N ILE A 165 1.12 -14.03 6.30
CA ILE A 165 -0.18 -14.68 6.02
C ILE A 165 -1.11 -14.56 7.24
N ASN A 166 -0.58 -14.88 8.43
CA ASN A 166 -1.30 -14.79 9.69
C ASN A 166 -1.81 -13.36 9.96
N LEU A 167 -0.97 -12.36 9.70
CA LEU A 167 -1.36 -10.95 9.81
C LEU A 167 -2.43 -10.54 8.80
N GLN A 168 -2.39 -11.05 7.56
CA GLN A 168 -3.43 -10.72 6.57
C GLN A 168 -4.75 -11.37 6.91
N ASP A 169 -4.75 -12.62 7.37
CA ASP A 169 -5.96 -13.27 7.87
C ASP A 169 -6.54 -12.54 9.09
N TYR A 170 -5.69 -12.09 10.01
CA TYR A 170 -6.10 -11.26 11.14
C TYR A 170 -6.78 -9.96 10.70
N ASN A 171 -6.12 -9.18 9.84
CA ASN A 171 -6.64 -7.90 9.37
C ASN A 171 -7.93 -8.08 8.55
N TYR A 172 -8.01 -9.15 7.75
CA TYR A 172 -9.21 -9.49 6.98
C TYR A 172 -10.40 -9.73 7.90
N CYS A 173 -10.24 -10.61 8.90
CA CYS A 173 -11.33 -10.91 9.85
C CYS A 173 -11.77 -9.66 10.61
N ARG A 174 -10.81 -8.85 11.09
CA ARG A 174 -11.08 -7.60 11.80
C ARG A 174 -11.89 -6.61 10.96
N VAL A 175 -11.55 -6.47 9.68
CA VAL A 175 -12.27 -5.55 8.77
C VAL A 175 -13.65 -6.11 8.42
N MET A 176 -13.75 -7.41 8.14
CA MET A 176 -15.04 -8.04 7.81
C MET A 176 -16.04 -7.91 8.96
N LEU A 177 -15.64 -8.20 10.20
CA LEU A 177 -16.48 -8.03 11.40
C LEU A 177 -17.02 -6.60 11.57
N GLN A 178 -16.31 -5.60 11.05
CA GLN A 178 -16.68 -4.19 11.15
C GLN A 178 -17.21 -3.62 9.83
N LYS A 179 -17.40 -4.44 8.80
CA LYS A 179 -17.63 -4.00 7.41
C LYS A 179 -18.83 -3.08 7.29
N GLU A 180 -19.97 -3.46 7.88
CA GLU A 180 -21.18 -2.64 7.82
C GLU A 180 -20.99 -1.26 8.48
N LYS A 181 -20.32 -1.21 9.63
CA LYS A 181 -19.98 0.04 10.30
C LYS A 181 -19.02 0.88 9.45
N LEU A 182 -18.01 0.26 8.87
CA LEU A 182 -17.04 0.93 7.99
C LEU A 182 -17.72 1.49 6.74
N ASP A 183 -18.67 0.77 6.15
CA ASP A 183 -19.41 1.23 4.96
C ASP A 183 -20.29 2.44 5.27
N ARG A 184 -20.95 2.46 6.44
CA ARG A 184 -21.69 3.64 6.92
C ARG A 184 -20.76 4.85 7.14
N ILE A 185 -19.59 4.63 7.74
CA ILE A 185 -18.58 5.68 7.93
C ILE A 185 -18.06 6.18 6.59
N ALA A 186 -17.74 5.29 5.66
CA ALA A 186 -17.25 5.60 4.33
C ALA A 186 -18.28 6.44 3.55
N ALA A 187 -19.56 6.04 3.56
CA ALA A 187 -20.64 6.77 2.91
C ALA A 187 -20.80 8.19 3.49
N ARG A 188 -20.76 8.32 4.83
CA ARG A 188 -20.83 9.63 5.49
C ARG A 188 -19.65 10.51 5.14
N LYS A 189 -18.43 9.98 5.19
CA LYS A 189 -17.21 10.72 4.83
C LYS A 189 -17.24 11.16 3.37
N ARG A 190 -17.64 10.28 2.46
CA ARG A 190 -17.78 10.58 1.03
C ARG A 190 -18.79 11.71 0.79
N LYS A 191 -19.94 11.68 1.48
CA LYS A 191 -20.94 12.76 1.40
C LYS A 191 -20.35 14.10 1.86
N ILE A 192 -19.64 14.12 2.99
CA ILE A 192 -18.98 15.35 3.49
C ILE A 192 -17.91 15.84 2.53
N GLU A 193 -17.11 14.95 1.95
CA GLU A 193 -16.05 15.32 1.01
C GLU A 193 -16.63 15.86 -0.31
N ILE A 194 -17.70 15.27 -0.83
CA ILE A 194 -18.43 15.80 -2.00
C ILE A 194 -19.03 17.18 -1.67
N GLN A 195 -19.62 17.36 -0.48
CA GLN A 195 -20.18 18.66 -0.10
C GLN A 195 -19.09 19.74 0.02
N LYS A 196 -17.91 19.41 0.54
CA LYS A 196 -16.83 20.38 0.78
C LYS A 196 -15.97 20.65 -0.45
N TYR A 197 -15.75 19.63 -1.28
CA TYR A 197 -14.75 19.65 -2.34
C TYR A 197 -15.29 19.12 -3.67
N GLY A 198 -16.58 18.78 -3.78
CA GLY A 198 -17.16 18.22 -5.01
C GLY A 198 -17.04 19.18 -6.19
N THR A 199 -17.38 20.46 -5.97
CA THR A 199 -17.21 21.50 -6.99
C THR A 199 -15.75 21.70 -7.40
N LEU A 200 -14.83 21.64 -6.44
CA LEU A 200 -13.39 21.68 -6.70
C LEU A 200 -12.94 20.45 -7.52
N ALA A 201 -13.45 19.26 -7.18
CA ALA A 201 -13.13 18.03 -7.90
C ALA A 201 -13.66 18.06 -9.34
N ASP A 202 -14.86 18.59 -9.56
CA ASP A 202 -15.45 18.75 -10.90
C ASP A 202 -14.62 19.71 -11.77
N LYS A 203 -14.07 20.77 -11.19
CA LYS A 203 -13.17 21.71 -11.88
C LYS A 203 -11.79 21.12 -12.17
N LEU A 204 -11.26 20.32 -11.26
CA LEU A 204 -9.96 19.67 -11.42
C LEU A 204 -10.00 18.46 -12.36
N LYS A 205 -11.15 17.79 -12.46
CA LYS A 205 -11.31 16.55 -13.23
C LYS A 205 -10.89 16.70 -14.70
N PRO A 206 -11.32 17.73 -15.46
CA PRO A 206 -10.84 17.97 -16.81
C PRO A 206 -9.32 18.10 -16.90
N THR A 207 -8.68 18.80 -15.95
CA THR A 207 -7.21 18.96 -15.90
C THR A 207 -6.50 17.65 -15.61
N LEU A 208 -7.07 16.84 -14.71
CA LEU A 208 -6.55 15.53 -14.34
C LEU A 208 -6.74 14.46 -15.43
N GLU A 209 -7.75 14.63 -16.29
CA GLU A 209 -8.09 13.70 -17.38
C GLU A 209 -7.54 14.13 -18.75
N LYS A 210 -7.22 15.42 -18.95
CA LYS A 210 -6.71 15.96 -20.23
C LYS A 210 -5.34 15.43 -20.61
N GLU A 211 -4.44 15.28 -19.63
CA GLU A 211 -3.05 14.93 -19.91
C GLU A 211 -2.66 13.56 -19.33
N LYS A 212 -1.87 12.81 -20.10
CA LYS A 212 -1.34 11.49 -19.68
C LYS A 212 -0.36 11.61 -18.52
N GLN A 213 0.21 12.79 -18.34
CA GLN A 213 1.14 13.12 -17.28
C GLN A 213 0.41 13.80 -16.13
N MET A 214 0.96 13.69 -14.92
CA MET A 214 0.44 14.43 -13.77
C MET A 214 0.48 15.92 -14.07
N PRO A 215 -0.63 16.66 -13.85
CA PRO A 215 -0.63 18.09 -14.12
C PRO A 215 0.34 18.80 -13.19
N THR A 216 0.99 19.82 -13.74
CA THR A 216 1.87 20.74 -13.03
C THR A 216 1.07 21.63 -12.09
N THR A 217 1.76 22.25 -11.13
CA THR A 217 1.12 23.20 -10.19
C THR A 217 0.47 24.36 -10.93
N SER A 218 1.07 24.88 -12.00
CA SER A 218 0.48 25.93 -12.82
C SER A 218 -0.81 25.46 -13.50
N GLN A 219 -0.80 24.30 -14.18
CA GLN A 219 -2.00 23.74 -14.81
C GLN A 219 -3.15 23.52 -13.81
N ILE A 220 -2.83 23.13 -12.57
CA ILE A 220 -3.83 23.02 -11.50
C ILE A 220 -4.37 24.40 -11.12
N LEU A 221 -3.50 25.39 -10.88
CA LEU A 221 -3.91 26.74 -10.50
C LEU A 221 -4.75 27.42 -11.59
N ASP A 222 -4.38 27.24 -12.86
CA ASP A 222 -5.11 27.80 -14.01
C ASP A 222 -6.54 27.25 -14.12
N SER A 223 -6.80 26.07 -13.56
CA SER A 223 -8.15 25.48 -13.52
C SER A 223 -9.02 25.97 -12.35
N LEU A 224 -8.44 26.73 -11.40
CA LEU A 224 -9.14 27.30 -10.25
C LEU A 224 -9.45 28.76 -10.53
N THR A 225 -10.70 29.05 -10.91
CA THR A 225 -11.08 30.37 -11.44
C THR A 225 -11.65 31.32 -10.39
N THR A 226 -11.99 30.85 -9.18
CA THR A 226 -12.56 31.68 -8.11
C THR A 226 -11.77 31.65 -6.81
N ILE A 227 -11.96 32.67 -5.97
CA ILE A 227 -11.34 32.75 -4.63
C ILE A 227 -11.81 31.58 -3.75
N GLU A 228 -13.06 31.15 -3.91
CA GLU A 228 -13.65 30.01 -3.20
C GLU A 228 -12.95 28.70 -3.58
N ASP A 229 -12.60 28.52 -4.86
CA ASP A 229 -11.84 27.35 -5.31
C ASP A 229 -10.44 27.32 -4.68
N LEU A 230 -9.77 28.47 -4.63
CA LEU A 230 -8.46 28.61 -4.01
C LEU A 230 -8.53 28.36 -2.50
N LYS A 231 -9.58 28.84 -1.81
CA LYS A 231 -9.83 28.55 -0.39
C LYS A 231 -10.09 27.06 -0.16
N ALA A 232 -10.91 26.43 -1.00
CA ALA A 232 -11.20 25.00 -0.92
C ALA A 232 -9.93 24.15 -1.16
N MET A 233 -9.12 24.51 -2.17
CA MET A 233 -7.85 23.86 -2.47
C MET A 233 -6.86 24.03 -1.32
N ARG A 234 -6.72 25.25 -0.76
CA ARG A 234 -5.88 25.49 0.42
C ARG A 234 -6.29 24.61 1.59
N ASN A 235 -7.60 24.55 1.90
CA ASN A 235 -8.11 23.73 2.99
C ASN A 235 -7.82 22.23 2.79
N LEU A 236 -7.95 21.75 1.54
CA LEU A 236 -7.59 20.39 1.18
C LEU A 236 -6.09 20.12 1.36
N LEU A 237 -5.24 21.02 0.86
CA LEU A 237 -3.79 20.92 1.02
C LEU A 237 -3.36 20.96 2.49
N GLU A 238 -3.96 21.82 3.32
CA GLU A 238 -3.70 21.85 4.75
C GLU A 238 -4.12 20.55 5.45
N LYS A 239 -5.28 19.99 5.09
CA LYS A 239 -5.73 18.68 5.61
C LYS A 239 -4.72 17.59 5.26
N GLU A 240 -4.29 17.51 4.00
CA GLU A 240 -3.31 16.53 3.52
C GLU A 240 -1.93 16.75 4.15
N TYR A 241 -1.51 18.00 4.35
CA TYR A 241 -0.25 18.35 5.01
C TYR A 241 -0.23 17.86 6.46
N ARG A 242 -1.30 18.10 7.22
CA ARG A 242 -1.43 17.67 8.63
C ARG A 242 -1.50 16.14 8.79
N ALA A 243 -1.92 15.43 7.75
CA ALA A 243 -1.98 13.97 7.75
C ALA A 243 -0.60 13.31 7.59
N ARG A 244 0.44 14.05 7.15
CA ARG A 244 1.78 13.50 6.92
C ARG A 244 2.54 13.29 8.23
N PRO A 245 2.99 12.06 8.54
CA PRO A 245 3.68 11.77 9.80
C PRO A 245 4.93 12.62 10.06
N SER A 246 5.76 12.83 9.04
CA SER A 246 7.00 13.64 9.14
C SER A 246 6.72 15.12 9.46
N LEU A 247 5.64 15.69 8.94
CA LEU A 247 5.30 17.11 9.13
C LEU A 247 4.45 17.37 10.37
N LYS A 248 3.79 16.33 10.89
CA LYS A 248 3.05 16.40 12.17
C LYS A 248 3.99 16.69 13.35
N GLN A 249 5.23 16.21 13.30
CA GLN A 249 6.27 16.53 14.31
C GLN A 249 6.72 18.00 14.22
N GLU A 250 6.86 18.54 13.01
CA GLU A 250 7.28 19.92 12.76
C GLU A 250 6.21 20.95 13.16
N TYR A 251 4.94 20.68 12.84
CA TYR A 251 3.81 21.52 13.23
C TYR A 251 3.59 21.58 14.76
N GLN A 252 3.81 20.46 15.46
CA GLN A 252 3.74 20.41 16.92
C GLN A 252 4.88 21.19 17.59
N PHE A 253 6.06 21.25 16.96
CA PHE A 253 7.19 22.03 17.42
C PHE A 253 6.96 23.54 17.23
N GLN A 254 6.39 23.95 16.10
CA GLN A 254 6.07 25.36 15.82
C GLN A 254 5.00 25.95 16.75
N LYS A 255 4.05 25.16 17.25
CA LYS A 255 3.04 25.62 18.23
C LYS A 255 3.57 25.82 19.66
N ARG A 256 4.77 25.35 19.96
CA ARG A 256 5.40 25.46 21.29
C ARG A 256 6.38 26.63 21.40
N ARG A 257 6.57 27.39 20.31
CA ARG A 257 7.25 28.69 20.28
C ARG A 257 6.20 29.78 20.18
#